data_AF-A0A8J6B0E4-F1
#
_entry.id   AF-A0A8J6B0E4-F1
#
_cell.length_a   1.000
_cell.length_b   1.000
_cell.length_c   1.000
_cell.angle_alpha   90.00
_cell.angle_beta   90.00
_cell.angle_gamma   90.00
#
_symmetry.space_group_name_H-M   'P 1'
#
loop_
_entity.id
_entity.type
_entity.pdbx_description
1 polymer ?
#
loop_
_entity_poly.entity_id
_entity_poly.type
_entity_poly.pdbx_seq_one_letter_code
_entity_poly.pdbx_strand_id
1 'polypeptide(L)'
;SLGASAEKPRRKYSVRPPRQLVSKFELQQKAKKEAKVPPSHLKQHEEDERRLAETADTLYGRRVHCWVLVLAGKREVPDHFFIDALTGKAYETKDQHFLGIESLWNHENYWANMQDCRKGCK
;
A
#
# COMPACT_ATOMS: atom_id res chain seq x y z
N SER A 1 38.51 -34.29 -23.62
CA SER A 1 39.39 -34.22 -22.45
C SER A 1 38.57 -33.73 -21.26
N LEU A 2 38.47 -34.55 -20.21
CA LEU A 2 37.61 -34.35 -19.04
C LEU A 2 38.10 -33.14 -18.21
N GLY A 3 37.21 -32.18 -17.97
CA GLY A 3 37.47 -31.02 -17.12
C GLY A 3 37.56 -31.43 -15.66
N ALA A 4 38.77 -31.43 -15.12
CA ALA A 4 39.07 -31.75 -13.73
C ALA A 4 38.36 -30.78 -12.77
N SER A 5 37.53 -31.32 -11.86
CA SER A 5 37.08 -30.62 -10.67
C SER A 5 38.29 -30.38 -9.78
N ALA A 6 38.68 -29.11 -9.62
CA ALA A 6 39.76 -28.73 -8.72
C ALA A 6 39.34 -28.99 -7.26
N GLU A 7 39.87 -30.07 -6.69
CA GLU A 7 39.66 -30.43 -5.30
C GLU A 7 40.41 -29.43 -4.40
N LYS A 8 39.67 -28.57 -3.68
CA LYS A 8 40.26 -27.59 -2.77
C LYS A 8 40.88 -28.30 -1.55
N PRO A 9 42.08 -27.89 -1.09
CA PRO A 9 42.75 -28.55 0.03
C PRO A 9 41.91 -28.42 1.31
N ARG A 10 41.55 -29.57 1.89
CA ARG A 10 40.79 -29.65 3.15
C ARG A 10 41.65 -29.16 4.30
N ARG A 11 41.39 -27.95 4.79
CA ARG A 11 42.00 -27.43 6.03
C ARG A 11 41.50 -28.29 7.22
N LYS A 12 42.42 -28.69 8.10
CA LYS A 12 42.20 -29.60 9.26
C LYS A 12 41.05 -29.16 10.20
N TYR A 13 40.69 -27.88 10.17
CA TYR A 13 39.56 -27.31 10.92
C TYR A 13 38.75 -26.38 10.00
N SER A 14 37.84 -26.94 9.20
CA SER A 14 36.85 -26.17 8.45
C SER A 14 35.54 -26.10 9.25
N VAL A 15 35.07 -24.89 9.54
CA VAL A 15 33.78 -24.68 10.21
C VAL A 15 32.67 -25.20 9.30
N ARG A 16 31.76 -26.02 9.86
CA ARG A 16 30.61 -26.52 9.10
C ARG A 16 29.71 -25.32 8.73
N PRO A 17 29.19 -25.27 7.51
CA PRO A 17 28.26 -24.22 7.12
C PRO A 17 27.06 -24.17 8.09
N PRO A 18 26.52 -22.97 8.37
CA PRO A 18 25.36 -22.82 9.23
C PRO A 18 24.22 -23.73 8.78
N ARG A 19 23.63 -24.46 9.72
CA ARG A 19 22.48 -25.31 9.44
C ARG A 19 21.32 -24.43 8.99
N GLN A 20 20.71 -24.77 7.86
CA GLN A 20 19.47 -24.13 7.43
C GLN A 20 18.34 -24.57 8.37
N LEU A 21 17.81 -23.62 9.13
CA LEU A 21 16.71 -23.80 10.07
C LEU A 21 15.36 -23.69 9.34
N VAL A 22 15.14 -24.55 8.35
CA VAL A 22 13.88 -24.59 7.58
C VAL A 22 13.20 -25.94 7.75
N SER A 23 11.89 -25.91 8.01
CA SER A 23 11.09 -27.13 8.11
C SER A 23 10.89 -27.76 6.73
N LYS A 24 11.42 -28.97 6.54
CA LYS A 24 11.24 -29.73 5.30
C LYS A 24 9.76 -30.03 5.00
N PHE A 25 8.96 -30.20 6.05
CA PHE A 25 7.52 -30.46 5.93
C PHE A 25 6.78 -29.25 5.37
N GLU A 26 7.08 -28.04 5.85
CA GLU A 26 6.48 -26.80 5.36
C GLU A 26 6.83 -26.52 3.90
N LEU A 27 8.08 -26.76 3.53
CA LEU A 27 8.53 -26.66 2.13
C LEU A 27 7.75 -27.63 1.22
N GLN A 28 7.55 -28.87 1.67
CA GLN A 28 6.80 -29.87 0.91
C GLN A 28 5.30 -29.54 0.80
N GLN A 29 4.71 -28.99 1.87
CA GLN A 29 3.33 -28.50 1.87
C GLN A 29 3.13 -27.32 0.92
N LYS A 30 4.05 -26.35 0.91
CA LYS A 30 4.03 -25.23 -0.05
C LYS A 30 4.15 -25.71 -1.49
N ALA A 31 5.13 -26.56 -1.80
CA ALA A 31 5.31 -27.11 -3.14
C ALA A 31 4.08 -27.87 -3.64
N LYS A 32 3.40 -28.64 -2.78
CA LYS A 32 2.15 -29.32 -3.12
C LYS A 32 0.98 -28.36 -3.36
N LYS A 33 0.90 -27.25 -2.62
CA LYS A 33 -0.12 -26.21 -2.83
C LYS A 33 0.11 -25.49 -4.15
N GLU A 34 1.34 -25.07 -4.42
CA GLU A 34 1.74 -24.40 -5.66
C GLU A 34 1.53 -25.29 -6.89
N ALA A 35 1.87 -26.59 -6.81
CA ALA A 35 1.64 -27.55 -7.89
C ALA A 35 0.14 -27.85 -8.15
N LYS A 36 -0.73 -27.57 -7.17
CA LYS A 36 -2.19 -27.70 -7.31
C LYS A 36 -2.85 -26.45 -7.87
N VAL A 37 -2.16 -25.31 -7.93
CA VAL A 37 -2.69 -24.12 -8.60
C VAL A 37 -2.63 -24.39 -10.10
N PRO A 38 -3.78 -24.51 -10.80
CA PRO A 38 -3.75 -24.73 -12.22
C PRO A 38 -3.18 -23.48 -12.93
N PRO A 39 -2.45 -23.65 -14.04
CA PRO A 39 -1.85 -22.54 -14.77
C PRO A 39 -2.89 -21.52 -15.28
N SER A 40 -4.17 -21.90 -15.39
CA SER A 40 -5.27 -20.98 -15.68
C SER A 40 -5.53 -19.98 -14.56
N HIS A 41 -5.42 -20.38 -13.28
CA HIS A 41 -5.64 -19.48 -12.14
C HIS A 41 -4.51 -18.45 -12.00
N LEU A 42 -3.26 -18.84 -12.30
CA LEU A 42 -2.12 -17.92 -12.35
C LEU A 42 -2.30 -16.86 -13.44
N LYS A 43 -2.69 -17.29 -14.65
CA LYS A 43 -2.97 -16.37 -15.77
C LYS A 43 -4.12 -15.41 -15.46
N GLN A 44 -5.20 -15.90 -14.87
CA GLN A 44 -6.32 -15.06 -14.45
C GLN A 44 -5.89 -14.02 -13.42
N HIS A 45 -5.13 -14.43 -12.40
CA HIS A 45 -4.60 -13.52 -11.39
C HIS A 45 -3.68 -12.46 -12.02
N GLU A 46 -2.78 -12.84 -12.93
CA GLU A 46 -1.92 -11.90 -13.64
C GLU A 46 -2.73 -10.93 -14.52
N GLU A 47 -3.78 -11.40 -15.18
CA GLU A 47 -4.67 -10.55 -16.00
C GLU A 47 -5.53 -9.61 -15.16
N ASP A 48 -5.99 -10.04 -13.99
CA ASP A 48 -6.74 -9.22 -13.04
C ASP A 48 -5.84 -8.15 -12.42
N GLU A 49 -4.62 -8.50 -11.99
CA GLU A 49 -3.61 -7.55 -11.51
C GLU A 49 -3.23 -6.54 -12.60
N ARG A 50 -3.06 -6.99 -13.85
CA ARG A 50 -2.76 -6.10 -14.97
C ARG A 50 -3.91 -5.14 -15.26
N ARG A 51 -5.16 -5.63 -15.27
CA ARG A 51 -6.35 -4.78 -15.42
C ARG A 51 -6.47 -3.77 -14.28
N LEU A 52 -6.23 -4.19 -13.04
CA LEU A 52 -6.24 -3.30 -11.88
C LEU A 52 -5.16 -2.21 -12.00
N ALA A 53 -3.95 -2.59 -12.41
CA ALA A 53 -2.84 -1.66 -12.64
C ALA A 53 -3.11 -0.68 -13.80
N GLU A 54 -3.77 -1.12 -14.88
CA GLU A 54 -4.19 -0.26 -16.00
C GLU A 54 -5.24 0.78 -15.55
N THR A 55 -6.10 0.42 -14.61
CA THR A 55 -7.09 1.34 -14.01
C THR A 55 -6.55 2.14 -12.82
N ALA A 56 -5.31 1.90 -12.41
CA ALA A 56 -4.74 2.56 -11.24
C ALA A 56 -4.57 4.06 -11.50
N ASP A 57 -5.15 4.86 -10.62
CA ASP A 57 -5.10 6.31 -10.73
C ASP A 57 -3.69 6.81 -10.38
N THR A 58 -2.95 7.24 -11.41
CA THR A 58 -1.56 7.71 -11.30
C THR A 58 -1.40 8.94 -10.41
N LEU A 59 -2.48 9.69 -10.18
CA LEU A 59 -2.53 10.90 -9.36
C LEU A 59 -3.28 10.69 -8.04
N TYR A 60 -3.54 9.43 -7.66
CA TYR A 60 -4.10 9.11 -6.35
C TYR A 60 -3.26 9.71 -5.23
N GLY A 61 -3.91 10.32 -4.23
CA GLY A 61 -3.25 10.97 -3.11
C GLY A 61 -2.48 12.26 -3.43
N ARG A 62 -2.43 12.72 -4.69
CA ARG A 62 -1.66 13.92 -5.09
C ARG A 62 -2.53 15.10 -5.52
N ARG A 63 -3.80 14.87 -5.86
CA ARG A 63 -4.72 15.94 -6.27
C ARG A 63 -5.18 16.72 -5.06
N VAL A 64 -5.18 18.04 -5.20
CA VAL A 64 -5.73 18.96 -4.19
C VAL A 64 -7.18 19.24 -4.56
N HIS A 65 -8.08 18.96 -3.62
CA HIS A 65 -9.50 19.27 -3.72
C HIS A 65 -9.92 20.15 -2.54
N CYS A 66 -10.90 21.03 -2.75
CA CYS A 66 -11.39 21.94 -1.71
C CYS A 66 -12.71 21.47 -1.13
N TRP A 67 -12.80 21.56 0.20
CA TRP A 67 -13.97 21.17 0.98
C TRP A 67 -14.27 22.28 1.99
N VAL A 68 -15.55 22.47 2.30
CA VAL A 68 -15.98 23.37 3.37
C VAL A 68 -16.22 22.55 4.63
N LEU A 69 -15.44 22.80 5.68
CA LEU A 69 -15.65 22.17 6.99
C LEU A 69 -16.72 22.94 7.78
N VAL A 70 -17.76 22.24 8.18
CA VAL A 70 -18.76 22.73 9.14
C VAL A 70 -18.48 22.12 10.50
N LEU A 71 -18.39 22.96 11.52
CA LEU A 71 -18.12 22.51 12.89
C LEU A 71 -19.41 22.35 13.70
N ALA A 72 -19.48 21.29 14.50
CA ALA A 72 -20.55 21.03 15.45
C ALA A 72 -20.67 22.12 16.53
N GLY A 73 -21.83 22.18 17.17
CA GLY A 73 -22.10 22.93 18.39
C GLY A 73 -22.71 24.33 18.18
N LYS A 74 -22.28 25.07 17.15
CA LYS A 74 -22.93 26.35 16.81
C LYS A 74 -24.14 26.11 15.91
N ARG A 75 -25.20 26.91 16.08
CA ARG A 75 -26.40 26.89 15.23
C ARG A 75 -27.06 25.51 15.11
N GLU A 76 -27.10 24.77 16.22
CA GLU A 76 -27.75 23.46 16.30
C GLU A 76 -27.18 22.39 15.36
N VAL A 77 -25.93 22.56 14.91
CA VAL A 77 -25.24 21.56 14.10
C VAL A 77 -24.77 20.41 15.02
N PRO A 78 -25.24 19.17 14.82
CA PRO A 78 -24.95 18.06 15.72
C PRO A 78 -23.51 17.55 15.58
N ASP A 79 -23.00 17.46 14.35
CA ASP A 79 -21.73 16.82 14.03
C ASP A 79 -20.85 17.65 13.10
N HIS A 80 -19.55 17.36 13.10
CA HIS A 80 -18.62 17.93 12.13
C HIS A 80 -18.76 17.19 10.79
N PHE A 81 -18.84 17.94 9.69
CA PHE A 81 -18.92 17.36 8.35
C PHE A 81 -18.27 18.26 7.30
N PHE A 82 -17.89 17.66 6.18
CA PHE A 82 -17.38 18.38 5.02
C PHE A 82 -18.48 18.55 3.98
N ILE A 83 -18.43 19.65 3.25
CA ILE A 83 -19.23 19.87 2.05
C ILE A 83 -18.28 19.93 0.86
N ASP A 84 -18.53 19.11 -0.15
CA ASP A 84 -17.84 19.19 -1.42
C ASP A 84 -18.25 20.48 -2.15
N ALA A 85 -17.30 21.36 -2.42
CA ALA A 85 -17.56 22.66 -3.03
C ALA A 85 -18.14 22.56 -4.45
N LEU A 86 -17.87 21.48 -5.18
CA LEU A 86 -18.35 21.29 -6.55
C LEU A 86 -19.77 20.73 -6.60
N THR A 87 -20.08 19.77 -5.72
CA THR A 87 -21.37 19.06 -5.76
C THR A 87 -22.36 19.52 -4.71
N GLY A 88 -21.92 20.25 -3.69
CA GLY A 88 -22.73 20.68 -2.54
C GLY A 88 -23.14 19.53 -1.61
N LYS A 89 -22.64 18.31 -1.83
CA LYS A 89 -22.96 17.16 -0.99
C LYS A 89 -22.18 17.22 0.33
N ALA A 90 -22.85 16.83 1.40
CA ALA A 90 -22.25 16.68 2.72
C ALA A 90 -21.69 15.26 2.91
N TYR A 91 -20.54 15.17 3.55
CA TYR A 91 -19.83 13.92 3.85
C TYR A 91 -19.30 13.95 5.28
N GLU A 92 -19.22 12.77 5.90
CA GLU A 92 -18.61 12.64 7.22
C GLU A 92 -17.13 12.99 7.20
N THR A 93 -16.58 13.42 8.34
CA THR A 93 -15.15 13.77 8.44
C THR A 93 -14.19 12.59 8.30
N LYS A 94 -14.71 11.36 8.35
CA LYS A 94 -13.95 10.10 8.21
C LYS A 94 -14.23 9.38 6.88
N ASP A 95 -14.90 10.06 5.95
CA ASP A 95 -15.24 9.49 4.66
C ASP A 95 -13.96 9.14 3.86
N GLN A 96 -14.01 8.03 3.11
CA GLN A 96 -12.88 7.51 2.33
C GLN A 96 -12.46 8.45 1.19
N HIS A 97 -13.35 9.35 0.74
CA HIS A 97 -13.00 10.37 -0.26
C HIS A 97 -12.01 11.41 0.29
N PHE A 98 -11.82 11.46 1.60
CA PHE A 98 -10.92 12.39 2.26
C PHE A 98 -9.59 11.74 2.64
N LEU A 99 -8.54 12.09 1.89
CA LEU A 99 -7.22 11.50 2.09
C LEU A 99 -6.36 12.28 3.09
N GLY A 100 -6.53 13.60 3.18
CA GLY A 100 -5.72 14.43 4.06
C GLY A 100 -5.96 15.93 3.91
N ILE A 101 -5.32 16.70 4.80
CA ILE A 101 -5.38 18.16 4.83
C ILE A 101 -4.02 18.73 4.45
N GLU A 102 -3.99 19.53 3.40
CA GLU A 102 -2.80 20.32 3.04
C GLU A 102 -2.85 21.71 3.70
N SER A 103 -4.02 22.33 3.76
CA SER A 103 -4.25 23.58 4.46
C SER A 103 -5.71 23.79 4.85
N LEU A 104 -5.92 24.67 5.82
CA LEU A 104 -7.22 25.12 6.30
C LEU A 104 -7.21 26.63 6.39
N TRP A 105 -8.31 27.28 6.11
CA TRP A 105 -8.41 28.73 6.27
C TRP A 105 -9.83 29.16 6.61
N ASN A 106 -9.93 30.33 7.23
CA ASN A 106 -11.18 31.05 7.42
C ASN A 106 -10.93 32.55 7.18
N HIS A 107 -11.89 33.39 7.58
CA HIS A 107 -11.79 34.84 7.41
C HIS A 107 -10.73 35.52 8.31
N GLU A 108 -10.20 34.82 9.32
CA GLU A 108 -9.24 35.38 10.29
C GLU A 108 -7.83 34.82 10.11
N ASN A 109 -7.72 33.56 9.70
CA ASN A 109 -6.47 32.80 9.76
C ASN A 109 -6.32 31.81 8.60
N TYR A 110 -5.06 31.46 8.36
CA TYR A 110 -4.63 30.40 7.45
C TYR A 110 -3.67 29.46 8.18
N TRP A 111 -3.94 28.17 8.11
CA TRP A 111 -3.12 27.10 8.70
C TRP A 111 -2.61 26.18 7.58
N ALA A 112 -1.29 26.02 7.50
CA ALA A 112 -0.65 25.08 6.58
C ALA A 112 -0.26 23.80 7.32
N ASN A 113 -0.51 22.64 6.71
CA ASN A 113 0.05 21.38 7.19
C ASN A 113 1.52 21.28 6.78
N MET A 114 2.40 20.99 7.73
CA MET A 114 3.85 20.90 7.53
C MET A 114 4.37 19.45 7.50
N GLN A 115 3.47 18.47 7.49
CA GLN A 115 3.81 17.05 7.37
C GLN A 115 4.35 16.71 5.96
N ASP A 116 5.21 15.70 5.85
CA ASP A 116 5.76 15.28 4.55
C ASP A 116 4.76 14.39 3.78
N CYS A 117 4.04 15.01 2.84
CA CYS A 117 3.08 14.39 1.92
C CYS A 117 3.62 14.20 0.49
N ARG A 118 4.95 14.24 0.25
CA ARG A 118 5.54 14.12 -1.11
C ARG A 118 5.15 12.84 -1.87
N LYS A 119 4.82 11.77 -1.14
CA LYS A 119 4.39 10.48 -1.69
C LYS A 119 2.87 10.39 -1.90
N GLY A 120 2.15 11.48 -1.66
CA GLY A 120 0.69 11.52 -1.64
C GLY A 120 0.10 11.06 -0.32
N CYS A 121 -1.15 11.45 -0.07
CA CYS A 121 -1.95 10.96 1.05
C CYS A 121 -2.36 9.50 0.80
N LYS A 122 -2.49 8.73 1.88
CA LYS A 122 -2.84 7.30 1.84
C LYS A 122 -4.33 7.09 2.04
#